data_AF-A0A2A2D6R8-F1
#
_entry.id   AF-A0A2A2D6R8-F1
#
_cell.length_a   1.000
_cell.length_b   1.000
_cell.length_c   1.000
_cell.angle_alpha   90.00
_cell.angle_beta   90.00
_cell.angle_gamma   90.00
#
_symmetry.space_group_name_H-M   'P 1'
#
loop_
_entity.id
_entity.type
_entity.pdbx_description
1 polymer ?
#
loop_
_entity_poly.entity_id
_entity_poly.type
_entity_poly.pdbx_seq_one_letter_code
_entity_poly.pdbx_strand_id
1 'polypeptide(L)'
;MNDFCTAIREEVTELLLLGRPLPDPLARHAASCEGCAQETEGVRRVVRTFERADFLRVPSALPEPSGTTVVDTVRARMPVRRLVAAGIASLVLAACAAFVTVVADAGDDTRTSVASVHVAQDGEMIAHPWGTEIPVSLSGLRAGGTYRLMTGDSGGERVQAGSVRVSGRGEAPLRVRMTTAMSKDAVVTLYVQDADGRFVAQAPAGPRRRA
;
A
#
# COMPACT_ATOMS: atom_id res chain seq x y z
N MET A 1 28.69 -5.98 20.19
CA MET A 1 27.85 -5.03 19.42
C MET A 1 27.13 -4.15 20.42
N ASN A 2 27.28 -2.84 20.33
CA ASN A 2 26.71 -1.87 21.28
C ASN A 2 25.39 -1.30 20.71
N ASP A 3 24.43 -0.96 21.56
CA ASP A 3 23.13 -0.39 21.19
C ASP A 3 23.26 0.86 20.30
N PHE A 4 24.31 1.64 20.52
CA PHE A 4 24.66 2.78 19.68
C PHE A 4 24.95 2.39 18.22
N CYS A 5 25.64 1.28 17.99
CA CYS A 5 25.90 0.79 16.63
C CYS A 5 24.60 0.29 15.99
N THR A 6 23.70 -0.34 16.74
CA THR A 6 22.40 -0.79 16.23
C THR A 6 21.58 0.37 15.70
N ALA A 7 21.42 1.45 16.48
CA ALA A 7 20.69 2.64 16.06
C ALA A 7 21.33 3.29 14.81
N ILE A 8 22.66 3.37 14.76
CA ILE A 8 23.37 3.91 13.59
C ILE A 8 23.14 3.06 12.35
N ARG A 9 23.15 1.73 12.46
CA ARG A 9 22.95 0.82 11.32
C ARG A 9 21.58 1.04 10.68
N GLU A 10 20.54 1.20 11.48
CA GLU A 10 19.17 1.45 11.01
C GLU A 10 19.11 2.77 10.22
N GLU A 11 19.60 3.87 10.81
CA GLU A 11 19.58 5.20 10.20
C GLU A 11 20.46 5.28 8.94
N VAL A 12 21.65 4.67 8.96
CA VAL A 12 22.54 4.59 7.79
C VAL A 12 21.89 3.80 6.66
N THR A 13 21.23 2.69 6.97
CA THR A 13 20.55 1.86 5.97
C THR A 13 19.41 2.62 5.31
N GLU A 14 18.56 3.28 6.10
CA GLU A 14 17.47 4.09 5.59
C GLU A 14 17.99 5.19 4.66
N LEU A 15 18.96 5.98 5.11
CA LEU A 15 19.49 7.11 4.32
C LEU A 15 20.10 6.65 3.00
N LEU A 16 20.86 5.55 3.01
CA LEU A 16 21.47 5.02 1.79
C LEU A 16 20.44 4.44 0.81
N LEU A 17 19.41 3.73 1.30
CA LEU A 17 18.32 3.22 0.45
C LEU A 17 17.49 4.35 -0.18
N LEU A 18 17.37 5.48 0.51
CA LEU A 18 16.71 6.68 0.00
C LEU A 18 17.62 7.57 -0.87
N GLY A 19 18.86 7.15 -1.14
CA GLY A 19 19.83 7.92 -1.93
C GLY A 19 20.28 9.22 -1.26
N ARG A 20 20.12 9.35 0.06
CA ARG A 20 20.52 10.52 0.83
C ARG A 20 21.96 10.38 1.33
N PRO A 21 22.75 11.47 1.35
CA PRO A 21 24.09 11.43 1.93
C PRO A 21 24.01 11.22 3.45
N LEU A 22 25.03 10.58 4.02
CA LEU A 22 25.14 10.41 5.47
C LEU A 22 25.53 11.74 6.13
N PRO A 23 24.82 12.17 7.19
CA PRO A 23 25.25 13.26 8.05
C PRO A 23 26.65 13.04 8.64
N ASP A 24 27.41 14.12 8.85
CA ASP A 24 28.80 14.07 9.35
C ASP A 24 29.01 13.22 10.61
N PRO A 25 28.11 13.21 11.62
CA PRO A 25 28.27 12.35 12.79
C PRO A 25 28.26 10.86 12.43
N LEU A 26 27.35 10.45 11.55
CA LEU A 26 27.22 9.06 11.10
C LEU A 26 28.38 8.66 10.19
N ALA A 27 28.77 9.55 9.27
CA ALA A 27 29.91 9.32 8.38
C ALA A 27 31.21 9.10 9.17
N ARG A 28 31.47 9.92 10.20
CA ARG A 28 32.64 9.76 11.09
C ARG A 28 32.58 8.48 11.91
N HIS A 29 31.40 8.09 12.39
CA HIS A 29 31.26 6.83 13.12
C HIS A 29 31.49 5.63 12.21
N ALA A 30 30.86 5.60 11.03
CA ALA A 30 31.06 4.54 10.06
C ALA A 30 32.53 4.44 9.58
N ALA A 31 33.26 5.55 9.54
CA ALA A 31 34.69 5.53 9.22
C ALA A 31 35.58 5.01 10.37
N SER A 32 35.14 5.09 11.63
CA SER A 32 35.94 4.70 12.80
C SER A 32 35.53 3.36 13.43
N CYS A 33 34.35 2.83 13.09
CA CYS A 33 33.87 1.54 13.56
C CYS A 33 33.85 0.51 12.42
N GLU A 34 34.69 -0.52 12.50
CA GLU A 34 34.83 -1.56 11.46
C GLU A 34 33.50 -2.26 11.11
N GLY A 35 32.70 -2.60 12.13
CA GLY A 35 31.38 -3.23 11.90
C GLY A 35 30.42 -2.32 11.13
N CYS A 36 30.28 -1.06 11.56
CA CYS A 36 29.44 -0.09 10.86
C CYS A 36 29.99 0.22 9.44
N ALA A 37 31.32 0.24 9.26
CA ALA A 37 31.94 0.41 7.94
C ALA A 37 31.56 -0.71 6.99
N GLN A 38 31.71 -1.96 7.44
CA GLN A 38 31.40 -3.15 6.65
C GLN A 38 29.93 -3.18 6.23
N GLU A 39 29.03 -2.86 7.15
CA GLU A 39 27.60 -2.82 6.87
C GLU A 39 27.19 -1.70 5.93
N THR A 40 27.73 -0.49 6.14
CA THR A 40 27.52 0.64 5.25
C THR A 40 27.92 0.27 3.82
N GLU A 41 29.06 -0.41 3.64
CA GLU A 41 29.49 -0.86 2.33
C GLU A 41 28.62 -2.01 1.77
N GLY A 42 28.11 -2.89 2.63
CA GLY A 42 27.11 -3.89 2.28
C GLY A 42 25.86 -3.26 1.68
N VAL A 43 25.29 -2.26 2.36
CA VAL A 43 24.10 -1.53 1.88
C VAL A 43 24.38 -0.80 0.57
N ARG A 44 25.53 -0.11 0.45
CA ARG A 44 25.93 0.54 -0.82
C ARG A 44 26.01 -0.44 -1.99
N ARG A 45 26.46 -1.67 -1.75
CA ARG A 45 26.51 -2.72 -2.78
C ARG A 45 25.10 -3.12 -3.24
N VAL A 46 24.14 -3.21 -2.32
CA VAL A 46 22.73 -3.47 -2.62
C VAL A 46 22.15 -2.32 -3.44
N VAL A 47 22.34 -1.07 -3.02
CA VAL A 47 21.88 0.13 -3.76
C VAL A 47 22.41 0.13 -5.20
N ARG A 48 23.73 -0.06 -5.39
CA ARG A 48 24.32 -0.14 -6.74
C ARG A 48 23.77 -1.30 -7.59
N THR A 49 23.33 -2.38 -6.95
CA THR A 49 22.72 -3.52 -7.66
C THR A 49 21.32 -3.15 -8.14
N PHE A 50 20.51 -2.49 -7.32
CA PHE A 50 19.20 -1.97 -7.71
C PHE A 50 19.32 -0.92 -8.82
N GLU A 51 20.25 0.02 -8.73
CA GLU A 51 20.48 1.02 -9.78
C GLU A 51 20.78 0.36 -11.12
N ARG A 52 21.67 -0.66 -11.16
CA ARG A 52 21.97 -1.43 -12.38
C ARG A 52 20.76 -2.18 -12.92
N ALA A 53 19.93 -2.74 -12.04
CA ALA A 53 18.71 -3.43 -12.45
C ALA A 53 17.65 -2.45 -12.99
N ASP A 54 17.62 -1.21 -12.49
CA ASP A 54 16.69 -0.19 -12.96
C ASP A 54 17.01 0.25 -14.39
N PHE A 55 18.29 0.28 -14.80
CA PHE A 55 18.69 0.49 -16.20
C PHE A 55 18.23 -0.62 -17.16
N LEU A 56 17.87 -1.81 -16.65
CA LEU A 56 17.30 -2.90 -17.45
C LEU A 56 15.77 -2.85 -17.53
N ARG A 57 15.11 -1.92 -16.81
CA ARG A 57 13.71 -1.62 -17.07
C ARG A 57 13.63 -0.87 -18.40
N VAL A 58 12.94 -1.49 -19.37
CA VAL A 58 12.43 -0.81 -20.55
C VAL A 58 11.66 0.43 -20.08
N PRO A 59 11.93 1.64 -20.61
CA PRO A 59 11.20 2.84 -20.23
C PRO A 59 9.70 2.58 -20.37
N SER A 60 8.94 2.72 -19.29
CA SER A 60 7.50 2.86 -19.42
C SER A 60 7.24 4.11 -20.24
N ALA A 61 6.62 3.95 -21.41
CA ALA A 61 6.15 5.03 -22.27
C ALA A 61 4.95 5.76 -21.62
N LEU A 62 5.12 6.24 -20.39
CA LEU A 62 4.17 7.14 -19.75
C LEU A 62 4.51 8.56 -20.24
N PRO A 63 3.53 9.33 -20.74
CA PRO A 63 3.74 10.71 -21.13
C PRO A 63 4.17 11.54 -19.91
N GLU A 64 5.26 12.31 -20.04
CA GLU A 64 5.69 13.22 -19.00
C GLU A 64 4.63 14.32 -18.77
N PRO A 65 4.23 14.58 -17.51
CA PRO A 65 3.44 15.76 -17.20
C PRO A 65 4.36 16.99 -17.27
N SER A 66 4.15 17.81 -18.30
CA SER A 66 4.71 19.15 -18.45
C SER A 66 4.56 19.95 -17.16
N GLY A 67 5.67 20.58 -16.76
CA GLY A 67 5.86 21.12 -15.42
C GLY A 67 4.96 22.28 -15.01
N THR A 68 4.87 22.47 -13.70
CA THR A 68 4.77 23.79 -13.07
C THR A 68 5.52 23.75 -11.75
N THR A 69 6.59 24.53 -11.68
CA THR A 69 7.23 25.00 -10.45
C THR A 69 6.25 25.92 -9.71
N VAL A 70 5.85 25.56 -8.49
CA VAL A 70 5.26 26.50 -7.53
C VAL A 70 5.81 26.24 -6.12
N VAL A 71 6.79 27.07 -5.76
CA VAL A 71 6.96 27.82 -4.49
C VAL A 71 6.83 27.08 -3.15
N ASP A 72 7.99 26.86 -2.55
CA ASP A 72 8.47 27.44 -1.28
C ASP A 72 7.56 27.64 -0.04
N THR A 73 8.14 27.21 1.09
CA THR A 73 7.96 27.68 2.47
C THR A 73 6.62 27.51 3.19
N VAL A 74 6.57 26.54 4.12
CA VAL A 74 5.89 26.72 5.41
C VAL A 74 6.84 26.37 6.55
N ARG A 75 7.61 27.37 6.99
CA ARG A 75 8.13 27.42 8.35
C ARG A 75 7.08 28.15 9.19
N ALA A 76 6.33 27.41 9.99
CA ALA A 76 5.62 27.96 11.14
C ALA A 76 6.17 27.30 12.41
N ARG A 77 7.00 28.06 13.14
CA ARG A 77 7.39 27.77 14.52
C ARG A 77 6.14 27.84 15.39
N MET A 78 5.76 26.75 16.05
CA MET A 78 4.84 26.82 17.18
C MET A 78 5.62 27.12 18.47
N PRO A 79 5.22 28.11 19.28
CA PRO A 79 5.76 28.29 20.61
C PRO A 79 5.18 27.25 21.57
N VAL A 80 6.00 26.28 21.96
CA VAL A 80 5.67 25.35 23.05
C VAL A 80 5.65 26.13 24.36
N ARG A 81 4.46 26.43 24.87
CA ARG A 81 4.29 26.96 26.23
C ARG A 81 4.72 25.89 27.22
N ARG A 82 5.81 26.17 27.94
CA ARG A 82 6.19 25.47 29.17
C ARG A 82 5.11 25.69 30.22
N LEU A 83 4.51 24.61 30.70
CA LEU A 83 3.92 24.56 32.03
C LEU A 83 4.63 23.44 32.79
N VAL A 84 5.26 23.84 33.88
CA VAL A 84 6.09 23.04 34.78
C VAL A 84 5.27 22.68 36.02
N ALA A 85 5.35 21.40 36.39
CA ALA A 85 5.19 20.78 37.71
C ALA A 85 3.77 20.75 38.34
N ALA A 86 3.36 19.74 39.12
CA ALA A 86 4.13 18.80 39.94
C ALA A 86 3.32 17.53 40.32
N GLY A 87 4.05 16.42 40.57
CA GLY A 87 3.75 15.34 41.55
C GLY A 87 2.55 14.43 41.25
N ILE A 88 2.61 13.09 41.33
CA ILE A 88 3.26 12.21 42.31
C ILE A 88 3.61 10.88 41.62
N ALA A 89 4.75 10.32 42.03
CA ALA A 89 5.35 9.09 41.53
C ALA A 89 4.74 7.80 42.12
N SER A 90 5.14 6.67 41.49
CA SER A 90 5.16 5.27 41.98
C SER A 90 3.94 4.43 41.59
N LEU A 91 4.03 3.17 41.13
CA LEU A 91 5.13 2.22 40.92
C LEU A 91 4.57 1.04 40.07
N VAL A 92 5.41 0.46 39.19
CA VAL A 92 5.46 -0.97 38.75
C VAL A 92 4.27 -1.56 37.95
N LEU A 93 4.41 -1.78 36.63
CA LEU A 93 5.02 -2.92 35.89
C LEU A 93 4.21 -4.23 35.89
N ALA A 94 4.07 -4.80 34.67
CA ALA A 94 3.51 -6.10 34.26
C ALA A 94 2.01 -6.08 33.93
N ALA A 95 1.49 -6.75 32.90
CA ALA A 95 2.01 -7.44 31.73
C ALA A 95 0.75 -7.97 30.99
N CYS A 96 0.85 -8.07 29.67
CA CYS A 96 0.12 -9.00 28.80
C CYS A 96 -1.41 -8.85 28.57
N ALA A 97 -1.71 -8.53 27.31
CA ALA A 97 -2.65 -9.23 26.43
C ALA A 97 -4.04 -9.59 26.98
N ALA A 98 -5.05 -8.78 26.63
CA ALA A 98 -6.40 -9.24 26.23
C ALA A 98 -7.35 -8.05 26.04
N PHE A 99 -7.43 -7.48 24.83
CA PHE A 99 -8.55 -6.65 24.35
C PHE A 99 -8.42 -6.69 22.81
N VAL A 100 -9.29 -7.26 21.97
CA VAL A 100 -10.68 -7.71 22.11
C VAL A 100 -10.87 -8.90 21.17
N THR A 101 -11.38 -10.01 21.69
CA THR A 101 -12.14 -11.00 20.92
C THR A 101 -13.39 -10.32 20.36
N VAL A 102 -13.44 -10.06 19.05
CA VAL A 102 -14.73 -9.96 18.35
C VAL A 102 -14.94 -11.28 17.64
N VAL A 103 -15.73 -12.13 18.32
CA VAL A 103 -16.37 -13.30 17.76
C VAL A 103 -17.48 -12.83 16.83
N ALA A 104 -17.49 -13.46 15.64
CA ALA A 104 -18.61 -13.73 14.73
C ALA A 104 -19.56 -12.58 14.35
N ASP A 105 -19.68 -12.37 13.04
CA ASP A 105 -20.96 -12.76 12.44
C ASP A 105 -20.72 -13.48 11.11
N ALA A 106 -21.19 -14.73 11.06
CA ALA A 106 -21.36 -15.48 9.84
C ALA A 106 -22.63 -14.95 9.17
N GLY A 107 -22.52 -13.76 8.58
CA GLY A 107 -23.57 -13.19 7.75
C GLY A 107 -23.43 -13.71 6.33
N ASP A 108 -24.28 -14.66 5.96
CA ASP A 108 -24.71 -14.88 4.58
C ASP A 108 -25.35 -13.58 4.07
N ASP A 109 -24.51 -12.60 3.74
CA ASP A 109 -24.94 -11.30 3.23
C ASP A 109 -25.12 -11.44 1.72
N THR A 110 -26.10 -12.27 1.34
CA THR A 110 -26.86 -12.09 0.10
C THR A 110 -27.74 -10.83 0.25
N ARG A 111 -27.13 -9.70 0.67
CA ARG A 111 -27.77 -8.39 0.62
C ARG A 111 -27.68 -7.94 -0.81
N THR A 112 -28.80 -8.03 -1.49
CA THR A 112 -29.09 -7.31 -2.72
C THR A 112 -28.59 -5.87 -2.57
N SER A 113 -27.42 -5.60 -3.14
CA SER A 113 -26.82 -4.27 -3.18
C SER A 113 -27.85 -3.35 -3.82
N VAL A 114 -28.15 -2.23 -3.15
CA VAL A 114 -28.86 -1.10 -3.75
C VAL A 114 -27.87 -0.45 -4.72
N ALA A 115 -27.61 -1.16 -5.83
CA ALA A 115 -26.42 -1.01 -6.65
C ALA A 115 -26.59 0.14 -7.62
N SER A 116 -26.07 1.32 -7.28
CA SER A 116 -25.68 2.26 -8.33
C SER A 116 -24.36 1.82 -8.97
N VAL A 117 -23.51 1.07 -8.25
CA VAL A 117 -22.20 0.62 -8.74
C VAL A 117 -22.30 -0.79 -9.31
N HIS A 118 -21.79 -0.98 -10.52
CA HIS A 118 -21.65 -2.30 -11.13
C HIS A 118 -20.18 -2.60 -11.40
N VAL A 119 -19.81 -3.87 -11.26
CA VAL A 119 -18.50 -4.41 -11.62
C VAL A 119 -18.70 -5.62 -12.53
N ALA A 120 -17.86 -5.73 -13.54
CA ALA A 120 -17.87 -6.84 -14.48
C ALA A 120 -16.45 -7.14 -14.93
N GLN A 121 -16.12 -8.43 -15.06
CA GLN A 121 -14.94 -8.84 -15.81
C GLN A 121 -15.09 -8.43 -17.29
N ASP A 122 -14.06 -7.80 -17.85
CA ASP A 122 -14.02 -7.20 -19.19
C ASP A 122 -12.83 -7.77 -19.99
N GLY A 123 -12.81 -9.10 -20.13
CA GLY A 123 -11.73 -9.82 -20.80
C GLY A 123 -11.42 -11.14 -20.12
N GLU A 124 -10.31 -11.76 -20.46
CA GLU A 124 -9.82 -12.97 -19.80
C GLU A 124 -8.96 -12.63 -18.57
N MET A 125 -9.01 -13.50 -17.56
CA MET A 125 -8.05 -13.45 -16.45
C MET A 125 -6.68 -13.93 -16.92
N ILE A 126 -5.63 -13.19 -16.60
CA ILE A 126 -4.26 -13.46 -17.00
C ILE A 126 -3.50 -13.95 -15.77
N ALA A 127 -2.95 -15.16 -15.85
CA ALA A 127 -2.15 -15.73 -14.78
C ALA A 127 -0.71 -15.18 -14.82
N HIS A 128 -0.17 -14.84 -13.66
CA HIS A 128 1.21 -14.43 -13.46
C HIS A 128 1.88 -15.27 -12.37
N PRO A 129 3.22 -15.35 -12.31
CA PRO A 129 3.92 -16.07 -11.24
C PRO A 129 3.62 -15.55 -9.83
N TRP A 130 3.17 -14.30 -9.71
CA TRP A 130 2.88 -13.62 -8.45
C TRP A 130 1.38 -13.47 -8.16
N GLY A 131 0.50 -14.00 -9.03
CA GLY A 131 -0.95 -13.88 -8.85
C GLY A 131 -1.73 -13.78 -10.16
N THR A 132 -2.80 -12.99 -10.16
CA THR A 132 -3.72 -12.88 -11.30
C THR A 132 -4.04 -11.43 -11.63
N GLU A 133 -4.04 -11.12 -12.92
CA GLU A 133 -4.55 -9.87 -13.44
C GLU A 133 -5.94 -10.08 -14.05
N ILE A 134 -6.87 -9.18 -13.74
CA ILE A 134 -8.28 -9.28 -14.12
C ILE A 134 -8.70 -7.94 -14.72
N PRO A 135 -8.87 -7.86 -16.05
CA PRO A 135 -9.50 -6.72 -16.69
C PRO A 135 -10.95 -6.58 -16.20
N VAL A 136 -11.33 -5.40 -15.71
CA VAL A 136 -12.69 -5.13 -15.22
C VAL A 136 -13.22 -3.81 -15.72
N SER A 137 -14.54 -3.76 -15.85
CA SER A 137 -15.33 -2.59 -16.18
C SER A 137 -16.20 -2.22 -14.98
N LEU A 138 -16.16 -0.95 -14.58
CA LEU A 138 -16.89 -0.39 -13.46
C LEU A 138 -17.83 0.71 -13.95
N SER A 139 -19.08 0.71 -13.49
CA SER A 139 -20.04 1.76 -13.84
C SER A 139 -20.84 2.27 -12.64
N GLY A 140 -21.42 3.46 -12.78
CA GLY A 140 -22.23 4.12 -11.75
C GLY A 140 -21.46 4.48 -10.47
N LEU A 141 -20.17 4.70 -10.63
CA LEU A 141 -19.29 5.26 -9.62
C LEU A 141 -19.60 6.75 -9.41
N ARG A 142 -19.47 7.24 -8.18
CA ARG A 142 -19.64 8.66 -7.85
C ARG A 142 -18.37 9.43 -8.18
N ALA A 143 -18.51 10.58 -8.83
CA ALA A 143 -17.40 11.50 -9.07
C ALA A 143 -16.74 11.91 -7.73
N GLY A 144 -15.41 11.94 -7.71
CA GLY A 144 -14.61 12.18 -6.49
C GLY A 144 -14.53 11.00 -5.52
N GLY A 145 -15.30 9.93 -5.76
CA GLY A 145 -15.29 8.73 -4.94
C GLY A 145 -14.00 7.93 -5.10
N THR A 146 -13.57 7.31 -3.99
CA THR A 146 -12.51 6.30 -3.99
C THR A 146 -13.15 4.94 -3.71
N TYR A 147 -12.76 3.94 -4.49
CA TYR A 147 -13.27 2.58 -4.39
C TYR A 147 -12.10 1.61 -4.30
N ARG A 148 -12.19 0.65 -3.37
CA ARG A 148 -11.27 -0.49 -3.28
C ARG A 148 -11.84 -1.64 -4.09
N LEU A 149 -10.97 -2.30 -4.82
CA LEU A 149 -11.30 -3.46 -5.64
C LEU A 149 -10.74 -4.69 -4.93
N MET A 150 -11.54 -5.74 -4.79
CA MET A 150 -11.15 -6.96 -4.12
C MET A 150 -11.54 -8.18 -4.96
N THR A 151 -10.76 -9.25 -4.86
CA THR A 151 -11.12 -10.58 -5.34
C THR A 151 -11.50 -11.48 -4.18
N GLY A 152 -12.26 -12.53 -4.42
CA GLY A 152 -12.43 -13.59 -3.44
C GLY A 152 -12.59 -14.98 -4.03
N ASP A 153 -12.39 -15.98 -3.18
CA ASP A 153 -12.46 -17.40 -3.52
C ASP A 153 -13.80 -18.04 -3.11
N SER A 154 -13.90 -19.35 -3.33
CA SER A 154 -15.06 -20.16 -2.94
C SER A 154 -15.14 -20.40 -1.43
N GLY A 155 -14.06 -20.18 -0.67
CA GLY A 155 -14.02 -20.25 0.78
C GLY A 155 -14.45 -18.95 1.47
N GLY A 156 -14.66 -17.88 0.71
CA GLY A 156 -15.01 -16.56 1.22
C GLY A 156 -13.80 -15.70 1.60
N GLU A 157 -12.57 -16.15 1.34
CA GLU A 157 -11.38 -15.31 1.48
C GLU A 157 -11.47 -14.14 0.51
N ARG A 158 -11.01 -12.95 0.95
CA ARG A 158 -11.02 -11.73 0.16
C ARG A 158 -9.65 -11.08 0.16
N VAL A 159 -9.11 -10.80 -1.02
CA VAL A 159 -7.79 -10.18 -1.20
C VAL A 159 -7.95 -8.86 -1.95
N GLN A 160 -7.27 -7.82 -1.46
CA GLN A 160 -7.28 -6.52 -2.13
C GLN A 160 -6.54 -6.59 -3.46
N ALA A 161 -7.17 -6.05 -4.51
CA ALA A 161 -6.71 -6.14 -5.89
C ALA A 161 -6.58 -4.77 -6.57
N GLY A 162 -6.48 -3.70 -5.77
CA GLY A 162 -6.28 -2.33 -6.23
C GLY A 162 -7.27 -1.32 -5.65
N SER A 163 -7.18 -0.09 -6.14
CA SER A 163 -8.12 0.98 -5.82
C SER A 163 -8.22 1.95 -6.98
N VAL A 164 -9.37 2.60 -7.12
CA VAL A 164 -9.60 3.61 -8.14
C VAL A 164 -10.21 4.86 -7.53
N ARG A 165 -9.77 6.02 -8.01
CA ARG A 165 -10.36 7.33 -7.69
C ARG A 165 -10.99 7.90 -8.94
N VAL A 166 -12.23 8.34 -8.84
CA VAL A 166 -12.99 8.82 -9.99
C VAL A 166 -12.78 10.33 -10.15
N SER A 167 -12.00 10.73 -11.15
CA SER A 167 -11.61 12.13 -11.36
C SER A 167 -12.65 13.01 -12.10
N GLY A 168 -13.83 12.47 -12.46
CA GLY A 168 -14.86 13.23 -13.18
C GLY A 168 -16.20 12.51 -13.27
N ARG A 169 -17.22 13.17 -13.84
CA ARG A 169 -18.56 12.60 -14.06
C ARG A 169 -18.59 12.03 -15.48
N GLY A 170 -18.17 10.78 -15.64
CA GLY A 170 -18.26 10.05 -16.91
C GLY A 170 -19.41 9.05 -16.85
N GLU A 171 -20.27 9.05 -17.87
CA GLU A 171 -21.30 8.00 -18.07
C GLU A 171 -20.68 6.70 -18.62
N ALA A 172 -19.51 6.80 -19.27
CA ALA A 172 -18.80 5.64 -19.79
C ALA A 172 -18.25 4.76 -18.65
N PRO A 173 -18.30 3.42 -18.79
CA PRO A 173 -17.70 2.53 -17.82
C PRO A 173 -16.18 2.75 -17.71
N LEU A 174 -15.70 2.79 -16.47
CA LEU A 174 -14.29 2.89 -16.14
C LEU A 174 -13.64 1.51 -16.26
N ARG A 175 -12.75 1.35 -17.24
CA ARG A 175 -11.98 0.12 -17.44
C ARG A 175 -10.67 0.19 -16.68
N VAL A 176 -10.42 -0.80 -15.83
CA VAL A 176 -9.21 -0.92 -15.03
C VAL A 176 -8.73 -2.38 -15.00
N ARG A 177 -7.51 -2.60 -14.53
CA ARG A 177 -6.96 -3.94 -14.28
C ARG A 177 -6.86 -4.13 -12.77
N MET A 178 -7.55 -5.14 -12.26
CA MET A 178 -7.36 -5.61 -10.89
C MET A 178 -6.16 -6.56 -10.87
N THR A 179 -5.37 -6.46 -9.81
CA THR A 179 -4.15 -7.24 -9.65
C THR A 179 -4.13 -7.87 -8.27
N THR A 180 -4.33 -9.17 -8.18
CA THR A 180 -4.47 -9.90 -6.91
C THR A 180 -3.36 -10.94 -6.74
N ALA A 181 -2.98 -11.23 -5.49
CA ALA A 181 -2.05 -12.32 -5.17
C ALA A 181 -2.68 -13.72 -5.31
N MET A 182 -4.01 -13.79 -5.47
CA MET A 182 -4.71 -15.07 -5.67
C MET A 182 -4.34 -15.70 -7.02
N SER A 183 -4.29 -17.03 -7.06
CA SER A 183 -4.14 -17.78 -8.31
C SER A 183 -5.40 -17.68 -9.17
N LYS A 184 -5.25 -17.83 -10.49
CA LYS A 184 -6.34 -17.64 -11.46
C LYS A 184 -7.53 -18.55 -11.18
N ASP A 185 -7.26 -19.79 -10.77
CA ASP A 185 -8.30 -20.80 -10.51
C ASP A 185 -8.97 -20.61 -9.14
N ALA A 186 -8.37 -19.84 -8.24
CA ALA A 186 -8.97 -19.52 -6.94
C ALA A 186 -9.93 -18.32 -7.02
N VAL A 187 -9.77 -17.41 -7.99
CA VAL A 187 -10.62 -16.21 -8.08
C VAL A 187 -11.99 -16.57 -8.66
N VAL A 188 -13.03 -16.47 -7.83
CA VAL A 188 -14.42 -16.74 -8.24
C VAL A 188 -15.35 -15.54 -8.09
N THR A 189 -14.96 -14.52 -7.32
CA THR A 189 -15.78 -13.32 -7.09
C THR A 189 -14.96 -12.03 -7.18
N LEU A 190 -15.57 -10.99 -7.75
CA LEU A 190 -15.09 -9.61 -7.75
C LEU A 190 -15.96 -8.77 -6.81
N TYR A 191 -15.34 -7.91 -6.01
CA TYR A 191 -16.03 -7.00 -5.11
C TYR A 191 -15.55 -5.57 -5.30
N VAL A 192 -16.44 -4.62 -5.04
CA VAL A 192 -16.12 -3.20 -4.94
C VAL A 192 -16.57 -2.70 -3.57
N GLN A 193 -15.66 -2.04 -2.87
CA GLN A 193 -15.89 -1.44 -1.57
C GLN A 193 -15.73 0.08 -1.69
N ASP A 194 -16.62 0.86 -1.08
CA ASP A 194 -16.48 2.32 -1.02
C ASP A 194 -15.49 2.78 0.06
N ALA A 195 -15.34 4.10 0.21
CA ALA A 195 -14.41 4.69 1.17
C ALA A 195 -14.77 4.38 2.64
N ASP A 196 -16.03 4.06 2.93
CA ASP A 196 -16.51 3.73 4.28
C ASP A 196 -16.36 2.24 4.60
N GLY A 197 -15.78 1.45 3.69
CA GLY A 197 -15.65 0.01 3.86
C GLY A 197 -16.91 -0.78 3.51
N ARG A 198 -17.94 -0.14 2.92
CA ARG A 198 -19.18 -0.83 2.55
C ARG A 198 -19.04 -1.48 1.19
N PHE A 199 -19.43 -2.75 1.06
CA PHE A 199 -19.50 -3.41 -0.25
C PHE A 199 -20.65 -2.83 -1.05
N VAL A 200 -20.32 -2.27 -2.22
CA VAL A 200 -21.28 -1.58 -3.10
C VAL A 200 -21.53 -2.34 -4.40
N ALA A 201 -20.68 -3.29 -4.75
CA ALA A 201 -20.90 -4.19 -5.88
C ALA A 201 -20.22 -5.55 -5.65
N GLN A 202 -20.81 -6.58 -6.23
CA GLN A 202 -20.29 -7.95 -6.28
C GLN A 202 -20.65 -8.55 -7.64
N ALA A 203 -19.73 -9.31 -8.23
CA ALA A 203 -19.97 -10.05 -9.47
C ALA A 203 -19.14 -11.34 -9.51
N PRO A 204 -19.62 -12.38 -10.21
CA PRO A 204 -18.80 -13.57 -10.46
C PRO A 204 -17.59 -13.23 -11.33
N ALA A 205 -16.45 -13.87 -11.03
CA ALA A 205 -15.27 -13.92 -11.89
C ALA A 205 -15.27 -15.23 -12.70
N GLY A 206 -14.64 -15.21 -13.86
CA GLY A 206 -14.52 -16.36 -14.76
C GLY A 206 -15.39 -16.28 -16.02
N PRO A 207 -15.27 -17.28 -16.91
CA PRO A 207 -15.96 -17.29 -18.19
C PRO A 207 -17.47 -17.23 -18.00
N ARG A 208 -18.10 -16.20 -18.56
CA ARG A 208 -19.56 -16.11 -18.64
C ARG A 208 -20.04 -17.26 -19.53
N ARG A 209 -20.67 -18.28 -18.96
CA ARG A 209 -21.47 -19.23 -19.73
C ARG A 209 -22.61 -18.42 -20.36
N ARG A 210 -22.55 -18.20 -21.68
CA ARG A 210 -23.71 -17.69 -22.41
C ARG A 210 -24.82 -18.73 -22.27
N ALA A 211 -25.95 -18.33 -21.69
CA ALA A 211 -27.21 -19.05 -21.79
C ALA A 211 -27.75 -18.92 -23.22
#